data_AF-G4ZXD0-F1
#
_entry.id   AF-G4ZXD0-F1
#
_cell.length_a   1.000
_cell.length_b   1.000
_cell.length_c   1.000
_cell.angle_alpha   90.00
_cell.angle_beta   90.00
_cell.angle_gamma   90.00
#
_symmetry.space_group_name_H-M   'P 1'
#
loop_
_entity.id
_entity.type
_entity.pdbx_description
1 polymer ?
#
loop_
_entity_poly.entity_id
_entity_poly.type
_entity_poly.pdbx_seq_one_letter_code
_entity_poly.pdbx_strand_id
1 'polypeptide(L)'
;MVFNKLLTAFFFDHLGQGLFRCKLCDQDRKQMPGSGYAYLLAHLAVEDELTRAMSKLRPVTAKALKKCMEGIAIKIGLKLGSELGTLFGLMFDGWAHAGVHYVALYTVWEADGEVRVRLLGLSHLTDGSQTADAHVVMFKDVLEVYNKTLDMVGFLVGDNCNTNLSIATKMGVPLVGCASHRLNPAVKKFLAPYEPLLDEVNALMVELRHENNFAELKKHTDLHPVKRNIRIRSEIKKVEAVEELIPTEGKHRKLVVLFEHLKKFESIGKRLQREDTDMAEVRLMFDGLVAEYPVMAEHHKASAKIVHTPAFETGVVKVIAGSALSQSETAALKRFEVKGPAGKKRKEREEDYASSLLRGKGKKQKQTAGATSYMPLVKIPPASNTVERLFSQCKLVLTPQRRAMLPVNFEQLAFLRVNRTMWDVTTVASVSAEETL
;
A
#
# COMPACT_ATOMS: atom_id res chain seq x y z
N MET A 1 30.78 5.69 0.41
CA MET A 1 30.99 4.42 1.15
C MET A 1 32.25 4.47 2.04
N VAL A 2 33.39 5.01 1.58
CA VAL A 2 34.66 5.11 2.34
C VAL A 2 34.52 5.81 3.70
N PHE A 3 33.84 6.96 3.74
CA PHE A 3 33.66 7.76 4.97
C PHE A 3 33.06 6.97 6.14
N ASN A 4 31.99 6.18 5.89
CA ASN A 4 31.35 5.39 6.93
C ASN A 4 32.25 4.26 7.47
N LYS A 5 33.17 3.72 6.66
CA LYS A 5 34.14 2.70 7.10
C LYS A 5 35.17 3.30 8.06
N LEU A 6 35.64 4.52 7.80
CA LEU A 6 36.55 5.25 8.68
C LEU A 6 35.87 5.60 10.01
N LEU A 7 34.63 6.10 9.97
CA LEU A 7 33.84 6.35 11.17
C LEU A 7 33.61 5.08 12.00
N THR A 8 33.29 3.93 11.40
CA THR A 8 33.16 2.68 12.17
C THR A 8 34.49 2.26 12.80
N ALA A 9 35.62 2.37 12.11
CA ALA A 9 36.93 2.05 12.70
C ALA A 9 37.28 2.99 13.88
N PHE A 10 36.82 4.25 13.83
CA PHE A 10 36.98 5.18 14.94
C PHE A 10 36.13 4.77 16.15
N PHE A 11 34.82 4.56 15.96
CA PHE A 11 33.85 4.33 17.05
C PHE A 11 33.72 2.89 17.54
N PHE A 12 34.21 1.91 16.79
CA PHE A 12 34.03 0.49 17.10
C PHE A 12 35.31 -0.32 16.97
N ASP A 13 35.47 -1.32 17.83
CA ASP A 13 36.47 -2.37 17.68
C ASP A 13 35.86 -3.56 16.95
N HIS A 14 36.57 -4.09 15.96
CA HIS A 14 36.11 -5.21 15.15
C HIS A 14 36.47 -6.54 15.83
N LEU A 15 35.46 -7.27 16.30
CA LEU A 15 35.62 -8.54 17.02
C LEU A 15 35.66 -9.78 16.11
N GLY A 16 35.55 -9.60 14.79
CA GLY A 16 35.47 -10.72 13.83
C GLY A 16 34.03 -11.03 13.39
N GLN A 17 33.90 -11.74 12.27
CA GLN A 17 32.61 -12.21 11.70
C GLN A 17 31.54 -11.10 11.52
N GLY A 18 31.97 -9.86 11.31
CA GLY A 18 31.08 -8.70 11.21
C GLY A 18 30.48 -8.25 12.55
N LEU A 19 31.03 -8.66 13.68
CA LEU A 19 30.70 -8.18 15.02
C LEU A 19 31.62 -7.01 15.41
N PHE A 20 31.03 -5.98 16.03
CA PHE A 20 31.69 -4.72 16.36
C PHE A 20 31.30 -4.28 17.78
N ARG A 21 32.28 -4.04 18.65
CA ARG A 21 32.05 -3.47 19.99
C ARG A 21 32.07 -1.96 19.92
N CYS A 22 31.04 -1.30 20.45
CA CYS A 22 31.01 0.16 20.50
C CYS A 22 31.93 0.68 21.62
N LYS A 23 32.96 1.46 21.28
CA LYS A 23 33.93 2.01 22.25
C LYS A 23 33.32 2.98 23.27
N LEU A 24 32.09 3.44 23.02
CA LEU A 24 31.39 4.44 23.83
C LEU A 24 30.37 3.84 24.80
N CYS A 25 29.84 2.65 24.53
CA CYS A 25 28.80 2.02 25.36
C CYS A 25 29.04 0.52 25.63
N ASP A 26 30.19 0.00 25.18
CA ASP A 26 30.67 -1.38 25.30
C ASP A 26 29.73 -2.47 24.75
N GLN A 27 28.67 -2.10 24.04
CA GLN A 27 27.72 -3.04 23.44
C GLN A 27 28.22 -3.61 22.10
N ASP A 28 28.11 -4.92 21.97
CA ASP A 28 28.39 -5.65 20.72
C ASP A 28 27.24 -5.54 19.72
N ARG A 29 27.59 -5.26 18.46
CA ARG A 29 26.65 -5.07 17.36
C ARG A 29 27.11 -5.81 16.11
N LYS A 30 26.22 -6.57 15.49
CA LYS A 30 26.50 -7.25 14.22
C LYS A 30 26.13 -6.37 13.03
N GLN A 31 27.07 -6.21 12.11
CA GLN A 31 26.88 -5.57 10.82
C GLN A 31 25.90 -6.40 9.98
N MET A 32 24.82 -5.78 9.51
CA MET A 32 23.85 -6.47 8.65
C MET A 32 24.36 -6.53 7.20
N PRO A 33 24.33 -7.71 6.55
CA PRO A 33 24.68 -7.86 5.14
C PRO A 33 23.92 -6.86 4.25
N GLY A 34 24.59 -6.30 3.23
CA GLY A 34 24.00 -5.34 2.29
C GLY A 34 23.80 -3.90 2.80
N SER A 35 23.79 -3.67 4.12
CA SER A 35 23.61 -2.31 4.70
C SER A 35 24.92 -1.50 4.86
N GLY A 36 26.07 -2.16 4.65
CA GLY A 36 27.39 -1.58 4.90
C GLY A 36 27.57 -1.14 6.35
N TYR A 37 28.21 0.00 6.56
CA TYR A 37 28.51 0.53 7.90
C TYR A 37 27.39 1.41 8.49
N ALA A 38 26.35 1.72 7.71
CA ALA A 38 25.31 2.66 8.11
C ALA A 38 24.51 2.21 9.35
N TYR A 39 24.28 0.90 9.51
CA TYR A 39 23.55 0.36 10.67
C TYR A 39 24.30 0.53 12.00
N LEU A 40 25.64 0.42 11.98
CA LEU A 40 26.48 0.65 13.16
C LEU A 40 26.49 2.15 13.52
N LEU A 41 26.57 3.03 12.53
CA LEU A 41 26.57 4.48 12.75
C LEU A 41 25.18 5.03 13.13
N ALA A 42 24.08 4.37 12.75
CA ALA A 42 22.74 4.75 13.16
C ALA A 42 22.53 4.66 14.69
N HIS A 43 23.31 3.84 15.39
CA HIS A 43 23.33 3.81 16.86
C HIS A 43 23.82 5.14 17.48
N LEU A 44 24.72 5.86 16.80
CA LEU A 44 25.33 7.10 17.29
C LEU A 44 24.42 8.33 17.05
N ALA A 45 23.35 8.20 16.27
CA ALA A 45 22.85 9.32 15.47
C ALA A 45 21.94 10.38 16.17
N VAL A 46 21.75 10.37 17.50
CA VAL A 46 20.85 11.34 18.17
C VAL A 46 21.40 11.92 19.49
N GLU A 47 21.98 11.10 20.38
CA GLU A 47 22.44 11.57 21.71
C GLU A 47 23.95 11.35 21.98
N ASP A 48 24.69 10.77 21.03
CA ASP A 48 26.15 10.61 21.13
C ASP A 48 26.87 11.98 21.17
N GLU A 49 27.75 12.14 22.15
CA GLU A 49 28.49 13.37 22.42
C GLU A 49 29.49 13.69 21.30
N LEU A 50 30.09 12.68 20.67
CA LEU A 50 31.02 12.85 19.54
C LEU A 50 30.30 13.18 18.23
N THR A 51 29.16 12.54 17.96
CA THR A 51 28.29 12.90 16.83
C THR A 51 27.72 14.31 17.00
N ARG A 52 27.38 14.73 18.24
CA ARG A 52 27.02 16.11 18.56
C ARG A 52 28.19 17.07 18.30
N ALA A 53 29.41 16.74 18.74
CA ALA A 53 30.61 17.56 18.53
C ALA A 53 31.00 17.72 17.05
N MET A 54 30.73 16.71 16.21
CA MET A 54 30.93 16.79 14.75
C MET A 54 29.77 17.47 14.01
N SER A 55 28.61 17.61 14.63
CA SER A 55 27.47 18.32 14.04
C SER A 55 27.57 19.83 14.29
N LYS A 56 27.35 20.66 13.25
CA LYS A 56 27.15 22.11 13.42
C LYS A 56 25.73 22.47 13.88
N LEU A 57 24.94 21.47 14.31
CA LEU A 57 23.57 21.67 14.77
C LEU A 57 23.58 22.04 16.25
N ARG A 58 22.77 23.03 16.63
CA ARG A 58 22.60 23.38 18.04
C ARG A 58 21.96 22.19 18.79
N PRO A 59 22.35 21.91 20.04
CA PRO A 59 21.69 20.88 20.84
C PRO A 59 20.17 21.10 20.94
N VAL A 60 19.40 20.03 20.72
CA VAL A 60 17.94 19.98 20.90
C VAL A 60 17.63 18.82 21.83
N THR A 61 16.76 19.04 22.82
CA THR A 61 16.33 17.97 23.74
C THR A 61 15.25 17.10 23.10
N ALA A 62 15.14 15.84 23.52
CA ALA A 62 14.05 14.96 23.07
C ALA A 62 12.65 15.56 23.35
N LYS A 63 12.51 16.38 24.40
CA LYS A 63 11.27 17.12 24.72
C LYS A 63 10.99 18.22 23.68
N ALA A 64 11.98 19.03 23.33
CA ALA A 64 11.83 20.08 22.31
C ALA A 64 11.59 19.49 20.91
N LEU A 65 12.24 18.37 20.56
CA LEU A 65 11.99 17.67 19.31
C LEU A 65 10.52 17.18 19.21
N LYS A 66 9.99 16.59 20.28
CA LYS A 66 8.58 16.15 20.33
C LYS A 66 7.61 17.31 20.22
N LYS A 67 7.80 18.38 21.00
CA LYS A 67 6.94 19.58 20.96
C LYS A 67 6.96 20.25 19.57
N CYS A 68 8.12 20.30 18.92
CA CYS A 68 8.23 20.75 17.54
C CYS A 68 7.47 19.83 16.55
N MET A 69 7.60 18.50 16.69
CA MET A 69 6.82 17.53 15.91
C MET A 69 5.31 17.65 16.15
N GLU A 70 4.87 17.96 17.38
CA GLU A 70 3.48 18.23 17.76
C GLU A 70 2.97 19.50 17.08
N GLY A 71 3.68 20.63 17.19
CA GLY A 71 3.30 21.88 16.53
C GLY A 71 3.25 21.78 15.01
N ILE A 72 4.17 21.06 14.38
CA ILE A 72 4.13 20.81 12.92
C ILE A 72 2.90 19.98 12.55
N ALA A 73 2.58 18.93 13.32
CA ALA A 73 1.39 18.11 13.06
C ALA A 73 0.10 18.91 13.25
N ILE A 74 0.02 19.79 14.26
CA ILE A 74 -1.11 20.71 14.46
C ILE A 74 -1.27 21.64 13.24
N LYS A 75 -0.19 22.24 12.73
CA LYS A 75 -0.27 23.14 11.56
C LYS A 75 -0.68 22.40 10.28
N ILE A 76 -0.21 21.17 10.07
CA ILE A 76 -0.69 20.29 8.99
C ILE A 76 -2.17 19.93 9.21
N GLY A 77 -2.57 19.65 10.44
CA GLY A 77 -3.93 19.29 10.83
C GLY A 77 -4.94 20.39 10.53
N LEU A 78 -4.65 21.61 10.99
CA LEU A 78 -5.43 22.81 10.67
C LEU A 78 -5.53 23.04 9.16
N LYS A 79 -4.41 22.89 8.43
CA LYS A 79 -4.40 23.01 6.97
C LYS A 79 -5.28 21.95 6.30
N LEU A 80 -5.17 20.68 6.69
CA LEU A 80 -6.03 19.59 6.21
C LEU A 80 -7.52 19.88 6.52
N GLY A 81 -7.85 20.30 7.75
CA GLY A 81 -9.22 20.67 8.13
C GLY A 81 -9.79 21.83 7.31
N SER A 82 -8.95 22.78 6.88
CA SER A 82 -9.34 23.88 5.99
C SER A 82 -9.44 23.49 4.50
N GLU A 83 -8.57 22.59 4.01
CA GLU A 83 -8.59 22.11 2.62
C GLU A 83 -9.69 21.05 2.38
N LEU A 84 -10.10 20.33 3.42
CA LEU A 84 -11.17 19.35 3.36
C LEU A 84 -12.53 20.04 3.24
N GLY A 85 -13.18 19.87 2.08
CA GLY A 85 -14.56 20.30 1.87
C GLY A 85 -15.58 19.53 2.70
N THR A 86 -16.86 19.70 2.37
CA THR A 86 -17.99 19.02 3.01
C THR A 86 -18.34 17.66 2.40
N LEU A 87 -17.63 17.22 1.36
CA LEU A 87 -17.77 15.90 0.77
C LEU A 87 -16.40 15.33 0.35
N PHE A 88 -15.98 14.25 1.01
CA PHE A 88 -14.72 13.54 0.73
C PHE A 88 -14.90 12.03 0.96
N GLY A 89 -14.00 11.22 0.42
CA GLY A 89 -13.93 9.79 0.71
C GLY A 89 -12.92 9.47 1.81
N LEU A 90 -13.08 8.32 2.46
CA LEU A 90 -12.05 7.76 3.33
C LEU A 90 -11.44 6.52 2.67
N MET A 91 -10.12 6.38 2.74
CA MET A 91 -9.40 5.17 2.35
C MET A 91 -8.72 4.60 3.57
N PHE A 92 -8.95 3.33 3.90
CA PHE A 92 -8.41 2.76 5.14
C PHE A 92 -8.08 1.27 5.01
N ASP A 93 -7.26 0.82 5.95
CA ASP A 93 -6.90 -0.59 6.14
C ASP A 93 -6.34 -0.79 7.56
N GLY A 94 -6.22 -2.03 8.00
CA GLY A 94 -5.76 -2.42 9.34
C GLY A 94 -4.49 -3.28 9.33
N TRP A 95 -3.57 -3.02 10.26
CA TRP A 95 -2.30 -3.76 10.39
C TRP A 95 -1.98 -4.09 11.85
N ALA A 96 -1.92 -5.39 12.15
CA ALA A 96 -1.44 -5.90 13.43
C ALA A 96 0.09 -5.97 13.48
N HIS A 97 0.69 -5.39 14.52
CA HIS A 97 2.11 -5.48 14.82
C HIS A 97 2.40 -5.50 16.32
N ALA A 98 3.22 -6.46 16.76
CA ALA A 98 3.71 -6.55 18.15
C ALA A 98 2.61 -6.46 19.25
N GLY A 99 1.40 -6.99 18.96
CA GLY A 99 0.26 -6.97 19.88
C GLY A 99 -0.68 -5.76 19.74
N VAL A 100 -0.34 -4.77 18.91
CA VAL A 100 -1.18 -3.59 18.64
C VAL A 100 -1.81 -3.71 17.25
N HIS A 101 -3.09 -3.38 17.12
CA HIS A 101 -3.76 -3.23 15.82
C HIS A 101 -3.84 -1.75 15.46
N TYR A 102 -3.09 -1.34 14.44
CA TYR A 102 -3.10 0.01 13.88
C TYR A 102 -4.08 0.09 12.71
N VAL A 103 -4.89 1.13 12.63
CA VAL A 103 -5.71 1.45 11.46
C VAL A 103 -5.16 2.73 10.85
N ALA A 104 -4.83 2.68 9.57
CA ALA A 104 -4.40 3.85 8.81
C ALA A 104 -5.62 4.46 8.14
N LEU A 105 -5.94 5.71 8.47
CA LEU A 105 -7.07 6.43 7.88
C LEU A 105 -6.56 7.54 6.98
N TYR A 106 -6.83 7.42 5.68
CA TYR A 106 -6.60 8.45 4.68
C TYR A 106 -7.90 9.13 4.29
N THR A 107 -7.82 10.41 3.96
CA THR A 107 -8.85 11.12 3.21
C THR A 107 -8.50 11.15 1.71
N VAL A 108 -9.54 11.12 0.89
CA VAL A 108 -9.50 11.15 -0.57
C VAL A 108 -10.48 12.23 -1.04
N TRP A 109 -9.97 13.30 -1.66
CA TRP A 109 -10.82 14.34 -2.25
C TRP A 109 -10.24 14.84 -3.56
N GLU A 110 -11.05 15.59 -4.31
CA GLU A 110 -10.59 16.30 -5.49
C GLU A 110 -10.41 17.78 -5.16
N ALA A 111 -9.32 18.36 -5.65
CA ALA A 111 -9.09 19.80 -5.65
C ALA A 111 -8.21 20.18 -6.85
N ASP A 112 -8.58 21.28 -7.52
CA ASP A 112 -7.90 21.83 -8.71
C ASP A 112 -7.78 20.85 -9.90
N GLY A 113 -8.72 19.92 -10.02
CA GLY A 113 -8.75 18.88 -11.04
C GLY A 113 -7.94 17.63 -10.70
N GLU A 114 -7.36 17.53 -9.50
CA GLU A 114 -6.50 16.42 -9.08
C GLU A 114 -6.93 15.72 -7.79
N VAL A 115 -6.60 14.43 -7.68
CA VAL A 115 -6.79 13.66 -6.44
C VAL A 115 -5.81 14.18 -5.41
N ARG A 116 -6.30 14.52 -4.22
CA ARG A 116 -5.48 14.59 -3.02
C ARG A 116 -5.80 13.39 -2.14
N VAL A 117 -4.77 12.60 -1.85
CA VAL A 117 -4.79 11.53 -0.83
C VAL A 117 -3.84 11.93 0.29
N ARG A 118 -4.34 12.02 1.53
CA ARG A 118 -3.55 12.43 2.71
C ARG A 118 -3.91 11.59 3.93
N LEU A 119 -2.92 11.31 4.77
CA LEU A 119 -3.13 10.56 6.00
C LEU A 119 -3.75 11.48 7.04
N LEU A 120 -4.87 11.06 7.65
CA LEU A 120 -5.51 11.72 8.80
C LEU A 120 -4.99 11.16 10.13
N GLY A 121 -4.72 9.85 10.21
CA GLY A 121 -4.26 9.19 11.43
C GLY A 121 -3.72 7.79 11.17
N LEU A 122 -2.88 7.31 12.10
CA LEU A 122 -2.40 5.93 12.17
C LEU A 122 -2.67 5.42 13.59
N SER A 123 -3.96 5.47 13.95
CA SER A 123 -4.42 5.28 15.32
C SER A 123 -4.55 3.79 15.65
N HIS A 124 -4.59 3.45 16.94
CA HIS A 124 -4.73 2.08 17.40
C HIS A 124 -6.11 1.84 18.02
N LEU A 125 -6.65 0.63 17.88
CA LEU A 125 -7.96 0.28 18.44
C LEU A 125 -7.82 -0.22 19.88
N THR A 126 -8.36 0.56 20.82
CA THR A 126 -8.67 0.18 22.21
C THR A 126 -7.53 -0.49 23.00
N ASP A 127 -7.74 -1.48 23.87
CA ASP A 127 -8.77 -2.54 24.00
C ASP A 127 -8.68 -3.74 23.03
N GLY A 128 -8.19 -3.55 21.79
CA GLY A 128 -8.03 -4.64 20.82
C GLY A 128 -9.30 -5.04 20.04
N SER A 129 -10.43 -4.36 20.25
CA SER A 129 -11.69 -4.56 19.54
C SER A 129 -11.55 -4.17 18.06
N GLN A 130 -11.51 -5.16 17.19
CA GLN A 130 -11.51 -4.98 15.72
C GLN A 130 -12.93 -5.01 15.13
N THR A 131 -13.93 -4.61 15.93
CA THR A 131 -15.34 -4.56 15.50
C THR A 131 -15.61 -3.36 14.60
N ALA A 132 -16.67 -3.44 13.79
CA ALA A 132 -17.08 -2.32 12.94
C ALA A 132 -17.45 -1.07 13.76
N ASP A 133 -18.02 -1.24 14.96
CA ASP A 133 -18.36 -0.12 15.85
C ASP A 133 -17.10 0.61 16.36
N ALA A 134 -16.09 -0.15 16.80
CA ALA A 134 -14.80 0.43 17.23
C ALA A 134 -14.12 1.23 16.10
N HIS A 135 -14.20 0.75 14.86
CA HIS A 135 -13.69 1.49 13.69
C HIS A 135 -14.50 2.76 13.41
N VAL A 136 -15.85 2.71 13.49
CA VAL A 136 -16.70 3.88 13.25
C VAL A 136 -16.50 4.96 14.34
N VAL A 137 -16.33 4.56 15.60
CA VAL A 137 -15.95 5.47 16.69
C VAL A 137 -14.58 6.09 16.41
N MET A 138 -13.56 5.28 16.10
CA MET A 138 -12.22 5.81 15.79
C MET A 138 -12.23 6.74 14.57
N PHE A 139 -13.02 6.46 13.51
CA PHE A 139 -13.17 7.37 12.38
C PHE A 139 -13.80 8.71 12.81
N LYS A 140 -14.81 8.69 13.68
CA LYS A 140 -15.42 9.91 14.24
C LYS A 140 -14.40 10.72 15.02
N ASP A 141 -13.68 10.07 15.94
CA ASP A 141 -12.69 10.72 16.81
C ASP A 141 -11.55 11.33 15.99
N VAL A 142 -11.05 10.63 14.97
CA VAL A 142 -10.03 11.16 14.05
C VAL A 142 -10.59 12.33 13.23
N LEU A 143 -11.83 12.28 12.75
CA LEU A 143 -12.43 13.36 11.96
C LEU A 143 -12.71 14.63 12.78
N GLU A 144 -13.07 14.49 14.07
CA GLU A 144 -13.31 15.63 14.97
C GLU A 144 -12.05 16.50 15.14
N VAL A 145 -10.85 15.91 15.13
CA VAL A 145 -9.56 16.64 15.13
C VAL A 145 -9.44 17.62 13.93
N TYR A 146 -10.09 17.32 12.82
CA TYR A 146 -10.08 18.15 11.60
C TYR A 146 -11.33 19.05 11.46
N ASN A 147 -12.17 19.12 12.50
CA ASN A 147 -13.48 19.77 12.44
C ASN A 147 -14.38 19.18 11.34
N LYS A 148 -14.36 17.84 11.18
CA LYS A 148 -15.18 17.09 10.23
C LYS A 148 -16.06 16.07 10.95
N THR A 149 -17.08 15.60 10.25
CA THR A 149 -18.10 14.69 10.75
C THR A 149 -18.34 13.54 9.77
N LEU A 150 -18.94 12.44 10.25
CA LEU A 150 -19.17 11.24 9.43
C LEU A 150 -20.15 11.48 8.27
N ASP A 151 -21.05 12.46 8.35
CA ASP A 151 -21.98 12.79 7.26
C ASP A 151 -21.30 13.41 6.03
N MET A 152 -20.13 14.06 6.22
CA MET A 152 -19.27 14.57 5.14
C MET A 152 -18.53 13.46 4.38
N VAL A 153 -18.57 12.22 4.88
CA VAL A 153 -18.00 11.06 4.18
C VAL A 153 -18.96 10.64 3.06
N GLY A 154 -18.50 10.72 1.83
CA GLY A 154 -19.24 10.32 0.64
C GLY A 154 -19.09 8.84 0.29
N PHE A 155 -17.93 8.25 0.54
CA PHE A 155 -17.59 6.87 0.20
C PHE A 155 -16.41 6.34 1.03
N LEU A 156 -16.26 5.02 1.07
CA LEU A 156 -15.10 4.34 1.63
C LEU A 156 -14.31 3.62 0.51
N VAL A 157 -13.00 3.47 0.69
CA VAL A 157 -12.12 2.63 -0.12
C VAL A 157 -11.33 1.72 0.81
N GLY A 158 -11.48 0.41 0.64
CA GLY A 158 -10.85 -0.59 1.50
C GLY A 158 -10.94 -1.97 0.87
N ASP A 159 -10.43 -2.98 1.55
CA ASP A 159 -10.67 -4.36 1.14
C ASP A 159 -12.15 -4.76 1.36
N ASN A 160 -12.54 -5.92 0.83
CA ASN A 160 -13.93 -6.41 0.88
C ASN A 160 -14.15 -7.35 2.08
N CYS A 161 -13.39 -7.23 3.18
CA CYS A 161 -13.60 -8.07 4.36
C CYS A 161 -14.93 -7.74 5.07
N ASN A 162 -15.48 -8.71 5.80
CA ASN A 162 -16.78 -8.57 6.47
C ASN A 162 -16.84 -7.36 7.43
N THR A 163 -15.73 -7.00 8.08
CA THR A 163 -15.65 -5.82 8.93
C THR A 163 -15.84 -4.54 8.12
N ASN A 164 -15.16 -4.39 6.97
CA ASN A 164 -15.26 -3.22 6.11
C ASN A 164 -16.65 -3.08 5.45
N LEU A 165 -17.25 -4.21 5.06
CA LEU A 165 -18.66 -4.25 4.62
C LEU A 165 -19.61 -3.76 5.72
N SER A 166 -19.36 -4.15 6.97
CA SER A 166 -20.16 -3.74 8.13
C SER A 166 -19.96 -2.25 8.48
N ILE A 167 -18.72 -1.74 8.45
CA ILE A 167 -18.40 -0.31 8.64
C ILE A 167 -19.16 0.55 7.62
N ALA A 168 -19.06 0.21 6.33
CA ALA A 168 -19.76 0.91 5.25
C ALA A 168 -21.29 0.93 5.45
N THR A 169 -21.84 -0.22 5.85
CA THR A 169 -23.27 -0.37 6.13
C THR A 169 -23.71 0.48 7.34
N LYS A 170 -22.92 0.52 8.42
CA LYS A 170 -23.20 1.33 9.63
C LYS A 170 -23.07 2.83 9.39
N MET A 171 -22.13 3.24 8.53
CA MET A 171 -21.98 4.64 8.12
C MET A 171 -22.99 5.07 7.05
N GLY A 172 -23.70 4.14 6.40
CA GLY A 172 -24.66 4.44 5.33
C GLY A 172 -24.01 4.97 4.05
N VAL A 173 -22.75 4.61 3.78
CA VAL A 173 -21.95 5.08 2.63
C VAL A 173 -21.48 3.92 1.76
N PRO A 174 -21.29 4.11 0.44
CA PRO A 174 -20.79 3.07 -0.44
C PRO A 174 -19.32 2.71 -0.16
N LEU A 175 -19.01 1.41 -0.24
CA LEU A 175 -17.64 0.89 -0.23
C LEU A 175 -17.19 0.55 -1.65
N VAL A 176 -16.08 1.15 -2.06
CA VAL A 176 -15.32 0.77 -3.26
C VAL A 176 -14.34 -0.34 -2.85
N GLY A 177 -14.57 -1.54 -3.38
CA GLY A 177 -13.78 -2.72 -3.03
C GLY A 177 -12.42 -2.75 -3.71
N CYS A 178 -11.34 -2.91 -2.94
CA CYS A 178 -9.97 -2.85 -3.42
C CYS A 178 -9.69 -3.85 -4.56
N ALA A 179 -9.48 -3.33 -5.77
CA ALA A 179 -9.28 -4.13 -6.97
C ALA A 179 -8.05 -5.05 -6.87
N SER A 180 -6.95 -4.55 -6.27
CA SER A 180 -5.75 -5.38 -6.04
C SER A 180 -6.01 -6.53 -5.07
N HIS A 181 -6.85 -6.32 -4.05
CA HIS A 181 -7.29 -7.40 -3.16
C HIS A 181 -8.19 -8.40 -3.89
N ARG A 182 -9.14 -7.93 -4.72
CA ARG A 182 -10.07 -8.77 -5.50
C ARG A 182 -9.39 -9.68 -6.53
N LEU A 183 -8.24 -9.28 -7.08
CA LEU A 183 -7.45 -10.09 -8.01
C LEU A 183 -6.88 -11.35 -7.35
N ASN A 184 -6.43 -11.26 -6.10
CA ASN A 184 -5.77 -12.36 -5.38
C ASN A 184 -6.63 -13.64 -5.24
N PRO A 185 -7.88 -13.60 -4.71
CA PRO A 185 -8.73 -14.78 -4.63
C PRO A 185 -9.19 -15.29 -6.02
N ALA A 186 -9.30 -14.41 -7.02
CA ALA A 186 -9.55 -14.81 -8.40
C ALA A 186 -8.39 -15.65 -8.98
N VAL A 187 -7.14 -15.21 -8.76
CA VAL A 187 -5.93 -15.96 -9.13
C VAL A 187 -5.84 -17.27 -8.36
N LYS A 188 -6.09 -17.28 -7.04
CA LYS A 188 -6.16 -18.54 -6.26
C LYS A 188 -7.15 -19.54 -6.84
N LYS A 189 -8.34 -19.08 -7.25
CA LYS A 189 -9.36 -19.95 -7.86
C LYS A 189 -8.92 -20.50 -9.23
N PHE A 190 -8.22 -19.69 -10.03
CA PHE A 190 -7.59 -20.18 -11.27
C PHE A 190 -6.45 -21.18 -11.01
N LEU A 191 -5.69 -21.00 -9.92
CA LEU A 191 -4.59 -21.89 -9.54
C LEU A 191 -5.02 -23.23 -8.95
N ALA A 192 -6.25 -23.35 -8.43
CA ALA A 192 -6.74 -24.56 -7.77
C ALA A 192 -6.48 -25.89 -8.53
N PRO A 193 -6.67 -26.00 -9.86
CA PRO A 193 -6.36 -27.24 -10.61
C PRO A 193 -4.85 -27.54 -10.72
N TYR A 194 -4.00 -26.55 -10.47
CA TYR A 194 -2.53 -26.66 -10.51
C TYR A 194 -1.91 -26.84 -9.11
N GLU A 195 -2.66 -26.69 -8.02
CA GLU A 195 -2.11 -26.78 -6.65
C GLU A 195 -1.32 -28.08 -6.39
N PRO A 196 -1.76 -29.29 -6.79
CA PRO A 196 -0.95 -30.51 -6.59
C PRO A 196 0.43 -30.42 -7.27
N LEU A 197 0.49 -29.86 -8.48
CA LEU A 197 1.74 -29.66 -9.24
C LEU A 197 2.59 -28.53 -8.64
N LEU A 198 1.97 -27.49 -8.08
CA LEU A 198 2.66 -26.41 -7.37
C LEU A 198 3.18 -26.86 -6.01
N ASP A 199 2.56 -27.85 -5.39
CA ASP A 199 2.98 -28.43 -4.11
C ASP A 199 4.13 -29.42 -4.28
N GLU A 200 4.19 -30.19 -5.37
CA GLU A 200 5.40 -30.92 -5.78
C GLU A 200 6.60 -29.97 -5.97
N VAL A 201 6.41 -28.87 -6.72
CA VAL A 201 7.45 -27.82 -6.85
C VAL A 201 7.79 -27.23 -5.49
N ASN A 202 6.82 -27.04 -4.60
CA ASN A 202 7.07 -26.51 -3.27
C ASN A 202 7.89 -27.48 -2.40
N ALA A 203 7.64 -28.80 -2.48
CA ALA A 203 8.42 -29.82 -1.80
C ALA A 203 9.88 -29.81 -2.27
N LEU A 204 10.12 -29.78 -3.59
CA LEU A 204 11.46 -29.58 -4.14
C LEU A 204 12.14 -28.29 -3.63
N MET A 205 11.39 -27.18 -3.48
CA MET A 205 11.91 -25.95 -2.87
C MET A 205 12.17 -26.05 -1.36
N VAL A 206 11.54 -26.98 -0.64
CA VAL A 206 11.91 -27.31 0.76
C VAL A 206 13.24 -28.05 0.76
N GLU A 207 13.38 -29.09 -0.05
CA GLU A 207 14.60 -29.91 -0.06
C GLU A 207 15.84 -29.13 -0.50
N LEU A 208 15.69 -28.24 -1.47
CA LEU A 208 16.75 -27.31 -1.90
C LEU A 208 17.14 -26.27 -0.84
N ARG A 209 16.36 -26.09 0.24
CA ARG A 209 16.72 -25.22 1.37
C ARG A 209 17.57 -25.92 2.45
N HIS A 210 17.71 -27.25 2.42
CA HIS A 210 18.66 -27.92 3.32
C HIS A 210 20.09 -27.47 3.04
N GLU A 211 20.90 -27.30 4.09
CA GLU A 211 22.19 -26.59 4.01
C GLU A 211 23.13 -27.18 2.95
N ASN A 212 23.24 -28.51 2.87
CA ASN A 212 24.07 -29.20 1.88
C ASN A 212 23.55 -28.99 0.44
N ASN A 213 22.25 -29.17 0.22
CA ASN A 213 21.61 -29.01 -1.09
C ASN A 213 21.67 -27.56 -1.57
N PHE A 214 21.51 -26.60 -0.64
CA PHE A 214 21.61 -25.18 -0.93
C PHE A 214 23.06 -24.75 -1.22
N ALA A 215 24.04 -25.29 -0.48
CA ALA A 215 25.46 -25.06 -0.75
C ALA A 215 25.86 -25.58 -2.14
N GLU A 216 25.32 -26.73 -2.57
CA GLU A 216 25.53 -27.27 -3.92
C GLU A 216 24.85 -26.39 -4.99
N LEU A 217 23.56 -26.08 -4.82
CA LEU A 217 22.81 -25.22 -5.73
C LEU A 217 23.50 -23.86 -5.96
N LYS A 218 24.09 -23.29 -4.90
CA LYS A 218 24.79 -22.01 -4.93
C LYS A 218 26.07 -22.01 -5.76
N LYS A 219 26.68 -23.18 -6.05
CA LYS A 219 27.79 -23.30 -7.02
C LYS A 219 27.32 -23.09 -8.47
N HIS A 220 26.01 -23.08 -8.70
CA HIS A 220 25.41 -23.08 -10.03
C HIS A 220 24.44 -21.92 -10.27
N THR A 221 23.97 -21.23 -9.21
CA THR A 221 23.12 -20.04 -9.33
C THR A 221 23.18 -19.14 -8.10
N ASP A 222 23.03 -17.83 -8.31
CA ASP A 222 22.76 -16.86 -7.23
C ASP A 222 21.29 -16.89 -6.76
N LEU A 223 20.41 -17.57 -7.51
CA LEU A 223 18.98 -17.62 -7.24
C LEU A 223 18.67 -18.55 -6.06
N HIS A 224 17.88 -18.06 -5.11
CA HIS A 224 17.52 -18.81 -3.92
C HIS A 224 16.26 -19.68 -4.14
N PRO A 225 16.14 -20.83 -3.45
CA PRO A 225 14.97 -21.72 -3.50
C PRO A 225 13.77 -21.13 -2.75
N VAL A 226 13.11 -20.17 -3.41
CA VAL A 226 11.90 -19.48 -2.94
C VAL A 226 10.65 -20.33 -3.24
N LYS A 227 9.64 -20.21 -2.38
CA LYS A 227 8.33 -20.90 -2.50
C LYS A 227 7.78 -20.84 -3.94
N ARG A 228 7.47 -22.00 -4.54
CA ARG A 228 6.90 -22.15 -5.90
C ARG A 228 7.73 -21.52 -7.04
N ASN A 229 9.04 -21.33 -6.88
CA ASN A 229 9.91 -20.78 -7.93
C ASN A 229 10.27 -21.84 -8.99
N ILE A 230 9.82 -21.63 -10.24
CA ILE A 230 10.06 -22.56 -11.36
C ILE A 230 11.23 -22.17 -12.28
N ARG A 231 11.95 -21.06 -11.99
CA ARG A 231 12.94 -20.46 -12.91
C ARG A 231 14.35 -21.07 -12.84
N ILE A 232 14.60 -22.01 -11.93
CA ILE A 232 15.94 -22.57 -11.61
C ILE A 232 16.14 -24.04 -12.07
N ARG A 233 15.35 -24.52 -13.04
CA ARG A 233 15.31 -25.96 -13.39
C ARG A 233 16.62 -26.50 -13.96
N SER A 234 17.38 -25.70 -14.72
CA SER A 234 18.65 -26.13 -15.32
C SER A 234 19.76 -26.29 -14.29
N GLU A 235 19.69 -25.55 -13.19
CA GLU A 235 20.69 -25.51 -12.13
C GLU A 235 20.36 -26.54 -11.03
N ILE A 236 19.06 -26.75 -10.74
CA ILE A 236 18.60 -27.83 -9.86
C ILE A 236 19.05 -29.21 -10.34
N LYS A 237 19.09 -29.45 -11.66
CA LYS A 237 19.56 -30.72 -12.25
C LYS A 237 20.99 -31.13 -11.89
N LYS A 238 21.78 -30.22 -11.30
CA LYS A 238 23.15 -30.48 -10.86
C LYS A 238 23.24 -30.87 -9.37
N VAL A 239 22.11 -30.86 -8.66
CA VAL A 239 22.01 -31.26 -7.26
C VAL A 239 21.43 -32.67 -7.21
N GLU A 240 22.29 -33.69 -7.22
CA GLU A 240 21.93 -35.12 -7.28
C GLU A 240 20.90 -35.51 -6.20
N ALA A 241 21.07 -34.97 -4.99
CA ALA A 241 20.22 -35.24 -3.82
C ALA A 241 18.73 -34.87 -3.98
N VAL A 242 18.34 -34.17 -5.05
CA VAL A 242 16.92 -33.84 -5.33
C VAL A 242 16.44 -34.31 -6.71
N GLU A 243 17.20 -35.17 -7.40
CA GLU A 243 16.90 -35.60 -8.78
C GLU A 243 15.48 -36.19 -8.92
N GLU A 244 15.08 -37.08 -8.01
CA GLU A 244 13.75 -37.71 -8.00
C GLU A 244 12.58 -36.71 -7.84
N LEU A 245 12.86 -35.53 -7.28
CA LEU A 245 11.88 -34.47 -7.03
C LEU A 245 11.79 -33.46 -8.19
N ILE A 246 12.66 -33.57 -9.20
CA ILE A 246 12.64 -32.67 -10.36
C ILE A 246 11.38 -32.95 -11.20
N PRO A 247 10.53 -31.94 -11.47
CA PRO A 247 9.35 -32.13 -12.31
C PRO A 247 9.70 -32.74 -13.67
N THR A 248 9.05 -33.87 -13.98
CA THR A 248 9.16 -34.56 -15.27
C THR A 248 8.89 -33.61 -16.43
N GLU A 249 9.35 -33.93 -17.63
CA GLU A 249 9.23 -33.01 -18.77
C GLU A 249 7.77 -32.61 -19.09
N GLY A 250 6.82 -33.54 -18.95
CA GLY A 250 5.39 -33.24 -19.07
C GLY A 250 4.86 -32.31 -17.98
N LYS A 251 5.28 -32.51 -16.72
CA LYS A 251 4.95 -31.61 -15.60
C LYS A 251 5.57 -30.22 -15.79
N HIS A 252 6.81 -30.14 -16.26
CA HIS A 252 7.46 -28.86 -16.57
C HIS A 252 6.78 -28.10 -17.71
N ARG A 253 6.37 -28.78 -18.80
CA ARG A 253 5.60 -28.13 -19.88
C ARG A 253 4.31 -27.48 -19.36
N LYS A 254 3.59 -28.13 -18.43
CA LYS A 254 2.44 -27.53 -17.74
C LYS A 254 2.82 -26.30 -16.90
N LEU A 255 3.95 -26.34 -16.18
CA LEU A 255 4.45 -25.18 -15.40
C LEU A 255 4.85 -23.99 -16.29
N VAL A 256 5.44 -24.24 -17.47
CA VAL A 256 5.80 -23.17 -18.43
C VAL A 256 4.54 -22.50 -18.98
N VAL A 257 3.51 -23.27 -19.37
CA VAL A 257 2.21 -22.71 -19.78
C VAL A 257 1.57 -21.91 -18.64
N LEU A 258 1.58 -22.44 -17.42
CA LEU A 258 1.08 -21.73 -16.23
C LEU A 258 1.80 -20.40 -16.00
N PHE A 259 3.11 -20.33 -16.25
CA PHE A 259 3.90 -19.12 -16.09
C PHE A 259 3.44 -17.98 -17.02
N GLU A 260 3.07 -18.29 -18.26
CA GLU A 260 2.56 -17.28 -19.20
C GLU A 260 1.21 -16.70 -18.75
N HIS A 261 0.35 -17.50 -18.11
CA HIS A 261 -0.87 -16.99 -17.46
C HIS A 261 -0.53 -16.11 -16.23
N LEU A 262 0.44 -16.52 -15.41
CA LEU A 262 0.87 -15.73 -14.26
C LEU A 262 1.45 -14.36 -14.66
N LYS A 263 2.18 -14.25 -15.78
CA LYS A 263 2.65 -12.96 -16.32
C LYS A 263 1.49 -12.00 -16.63
N LYS A 264 0.38 -12.50 -17.17
CA LYS A 264 -0.82 -11.68 -17.46
C LYS A 264 -1.43 -11.15 -16.16
N PHE A 265 -1.55 -11.99 -15.13
CA PHE A 265 -2.05 -11.55 -13.83
C PHE A 265 -1.08 -10.58 -13.12
N GLU A 266 0.24 -10.78 -13.25
CA GLU A 266 1.26 -9.86 -12.75
C GLU A 266 1.18 -8.48 -13.45
N SER A 267 1.00 -8.47 -14.77
CA SER A 267 0.82 -7.24 -15.56
C SER A 267 -0.39 -6.43 -15.09
N ILE A 268 -1.54 -7.11 -14.87
CA ILE A 268 -2.74 -6.47 -14.33
C ILE A 268 -2.53 -6.02 -12.87
N GLY A 269 -1.93 -6.86 -12.02
CA GLY A 269 -1.59 -6.50 -10.64
C GLY A 269 -0.71 -5.25 -10.55
N LYS A 270 0.26 -5.10 -11.46
CA LYS A 270 1.09 -3.89 -11.59
C LYS A 270 0.29 -2.68 -12.07
N ARG A 271 -0.60 -2.82 -13.07
CA ARG A 271 -1.47 -1.73 -13.52
C ARG A 271 -2.38 -1.24 -12.39
N LEU A 272 -3.04 -2.15 -11.67
CA LEU A 272 -3.90 -1.84 -10.50
C LEU A 272 -3.17 -1.09 -9.36
N GLN A 273 -1.84 -1.18 -9.28
CA GLN A 273 -1.03 -0.47 -8.29
C GLN A 273 -0.61 0.94 -8.73
N ARG A 274 -0.84 1.36 -9.98
CA ARG A 274 -0.48 2.71 -10.42
C ARG A 274 -1.51 3.74 -9.97
N GLU A 275 -1.02 4.91 -9.57
CA GLU A 275 -1.82 6.04 -9.07
C GLU A 275 -2.70 6.69 -10.14
N ASP A 276 -2.39 6.47 -11.43
CA ASP A 276 -3.13 7.00 -12.57
C ASP A 276 -4.26 6.08 -13.08
N THR A 277 -4.52 4.96 -12.40
CA THR A 277 -5.48 3.93 -12.82
C THR A 277 -6.87 4.22 -12.26
N ASP A 278 -7.88 4.33 -13.12
CA ASP A 278 -9.25 4.64 -12.73
C ASP A 278 -10.19 3.42 -12.68
N MET A 279 -11.37 3.60 -12.08
CA MET A 279 -12.38 2.54 -11.93
C MET A 279 -12.85 1.94 -13.26
N ALA A 280 -12.90 2.71 -14.34
CA ALA A 280 -13.32 2.22 -15.66
C ALA A 280 -12.23 1.38 -16.33
N GLU A 281 -10.96 1.75 -16.19
CA GLU A 281 -9.84 0.90 -16.59
C GLU A 281 -9.82 -0.44 -15.82
N VAL A 282 -10.08 -0.41 -14.51
CA VAL A 282 -10.24 -1.64 -13.70
C VAL A 282 -11.39 -2.50 -14.21
N ARG A 283 -12.56 -1.91 -14.51
CA ARG A 283 -13.69 -2.63 -15.09
C ARG A 283 -13.32 -3.32 -16.40
N LEU A 284 -12.65 -2.60 -17.31
CA LEU A 284 -12.20 -3.14 -18.60
C LEU A 284 -11.19 -4.30 -18.44
N MET A 285 -10.19 -4.15 -17.57
CA MET A 285 -9.23 -5.23 -17.29
C MET A 285 -9.92 -6.46 -16.69
N PHE A 286 -10.86 -6.26 -15.76
CA PHE A 286 -11.61 -7.34 -15.13
C PHE A 286 -12.60 -8.03 -16.09
N ASP A 287 -13.25 -7.30 -16.99
CA ASP A 287 -14.09 -7.91 -18.04
C ASP A 287 -13.26 -8.67 -19.07
N GLY A 288 -12.07 -8.17 -19.43
CA GLY A 288 -11.08 -8.91 -20.21
C GLY A 288 -10.66 -10.22 -19.54
N LEU A 289 -10.31 -10.18 -18.25
CA LEU A 289 -10.00 -11.37 -17.46
C LEU A 289 -11.18 -12.35 -17.37
N VAL A 290 -12.43 -11.89 -17.25
CA VAL A 290 -13.59 -12.79 -17.21
C VAL A 290 -13.88 -13.42 -18.57
N ALA A 291 -13.59 -12.73 -19.67
CA ALA A 291 -13.72 -13.28 -21.02
C ALA A 291 -12.67 -14.35 -21.31
N GLU A 292 -11.42 -14.15 -20.87
CA GLU A 292 -10.32 -15.12 -21.07
C GLU A 292 -10.30 -16.24 -20.00
N TYR A 293 -10.70 -15.92 -18.77
CA TYR A 293 -10.70 -16.81 -17.60
C TYR A 293 -12.08 -16.82 -16.90
N PRO A 294 -13.10 -17.52 -17.45
CA PRO A 294 -14.45 -17.53 -16.88
C PRO A 294 -14.54 -17.93 -15.41
N VAL A 295 -13.60 -18.74 -14.91
CA VAL A 295 -13.47 -19.12 -13.49
C VAL A 295 -13.35 -17.92 -12.54
N MET A 296 -12.82 -16.78 -13.01
CA MET A 296 -12.65 -15.55 -12.23
C MET A 296 -13.92 -14.70 -12.10
N ALA A 297 -15.01 -15.07 -12.80
CA ALA A 297 -16.27 -14.31 -12.85
C ALA A 297 -16.84 -13.93 -11.47
N GLU A 298 -16.76 -14.83 -10.49
CA GLU A 298 -17.27 -14.65 -9.12
C GLU A 298 -16.58 -13.55 -8.31
N HIS A 299 -15.38 -13.12 -8.71
CA HIS A 299 -14.62 -12.06 -8.04
C HIS A 299 -14.62 -10.75 -8.86
N HIS A 300 -14.66 -10.89 -10.19
CA HIS A 300 -14.43 -9.79 -11.12
C HIS A 300 -15.70 -9.17 -11.72
N LYS A 301 -16.82 -9.90 -11.87
CA LYS A 301 -18.06 -9.30 -12.44
C LYS A 301 -18.55 -8.10 -11.59
N ALA A 302 -19.18 -7.11 -12.23
CA ALA A 302 -19.79 -5.97 -11.54
C ALA A 302 -20.93 -6.39 -10.58
N SER A 303 -21.65 -7.47 -10.89
CA SER A 303 -22.69 -8.08 -10.06
C SER A 303 -22.17 -9.24 -9.18
N ALA A 304 -20.85 -9.39 -9.01
CA ALA A 304 -20.28 -10.40 -8.15
C ALA A 304 -20.64 -10.14 -6.68
N LYS A 305 -20.91 -11.20 -5.89
CA LYS A 305 -21.28 -11.10 -4.47
C LYS A 305 -20.25 -10.39 -3.60
N ILE A 306 -18.99 -10.31 -4.04
CA ILE A 306 -17.91 -9.57 -3.36
C ILE A 306 -18.11 -8.05 -3.44
N VAL A 307 -18.87 -7.54 -4.42
CA VAL A 307 -19.12 -6.10 -4.62
C VAL A 307 -20.21 -5.63 -3.67
N HIS A 308 -19.86 -4.75 -2.73
CA HIS A 308 -20.79 -4.25 -1.69
C HIS A 308 -21.84 -3.31 -2.28
N THR A 309 -21.42 -2.30 -3.04
CA THR A 309 -22.31 -1.32 -3.67
C THR A 309 -22.21 -1.35 -5.20
N PRO A 310 -22.78 -2.37 -5.87
CA PRO A 310 -22.60 -2.56 -7.31
C PRO A 310 -23.20 -1.43 -8.17
N ALA A 311 -24.29 -0.80 -7.72
CA ALA A 311 -24.86 0.37 -8.38
C ALA A 311 -23.94 1.61 -8.27
N PHE A 312 -23.20 1.76 -7.15
CA PHE A 312 -22.22 2.83 -7.00
C PHE A 312 -20.98 2.58 -7.86
N GLU A 313 -20.31 1.41 -7.74
CA GLU A 313 -19.14 1.09 -8.56
C GLU A 313 -19.45 1.18 -10.06
N THR A 314 -20.59 0.63 -10.50
CA THR A 314 -21.00 0.68 -11.92
C THR A 314 -21.39 2.09 -12.37
N GLY A 315 -22.05 2.87 -11.49
CA GLY A 315 -22.37 4.27 -11.74
C GLY A 315 -21.10 5.11 -11.95
N VAL A 316 -20.11 5.00 -11.05
CA VAL A 316 -18.81 5.69 -11.18
C VAL A 316 -18.15 5.34 -12.51
N VAL A 317 -18.07 4.05 -12.87
CA VAL A 317 -17.52 3.60 -14.16
C VAL A 317 -18.25 4.23 -15.34
N LYS A 318 -19.58 4.30 -15.31
CA LYS A 318 -20.39 4.89 -16.38
C LYS A 318 -20.20 6.41 -16.50
N VAL A 319 -20.07 7.13 -15.38
CA VAL A 319 -19.73 8.56 -15.39
C VAL A 319 -18.38 8.79 -16.05
N ILE A 320 -17.36 7.99 -15.70
CA ILE A 320 -16.02 8.04 -16.34
C ILE A 320 -16.11 7.79 -17.85
N ALA A 321 -16.89 6.77 -18.25
CA ALA A 321 -17.08 6.40 -19.65
C ALA A 321 -18.01 7.35 -20.43
N GLY A 322 -18.66 8.33 -19.78
CA GLY A 322 -19.68 9.18 -20.39
C GLY A 322 -20.93 8.41 -20.86
N SER A 323 -21.28 7.33 -20.16
CA SER A 323 -22.40 6.43 -20.47
C SER A 323 -23.65 6.75 -19.66
N ALA A 324 -24.82 6.38 -20.18
CA ALA A 324 -26.10 6.60 -19.50
C ALA A 324 -26.22 5.76 -18.20
N LEU A 325 -26.71 6.39 -17.14
CA LEU A 325 -26.97 5.79 -15.84
C LEU A 325 -28.38 5.18 -15.77
N SER A 326 -28.51 4.09 -15.01
CA SER A 326 -29.80 3.55 -14.58
C SER A 326 -30.38 4.34 -13.42
N GLN A 327 -31.65 4.14 -13.09
CA GLN A 327 -32.27 4.78 -11.92
C GLN A 327 -31.56 4.44 -10.60
N SER A 328 -31.09 3.20 -10.43
CA SER A 328 -30.37 2.78 -9.21
C SER A 328 -28.95 3.36 -9.14
N GLU A 329 -28.28 3.50 -10.28
CA GLU A 329 -26.97 4.17 -10.37
C GLU A 329 -27.09 5.67 -10.07
N THR A 330 -28.08 6.35 -10.67
CA THR A 330 -28.37 7.77 -10.38
C THR A 330 -28.70 7.98 -8.90
N ALA A 331 -29.54 7.11 -8.31
CA ALA A 331 -29.85 7.18 -6.88
C ALA A 331 -28.60 7.00 -5.99
N ALA A 332 -27.70 6.07 -6.35
CA ALA A 332 -26.44 5.85 -5.62
C ALA A 332 -25.44 7.01 -5.76
N LEU A 333 -25.46 7.73 -6.89
CA LEU A 333 -24.58 8.87 -7.14
C LEU A 333 -25.14 10.23 -6.72
N LYS A 334 -26.39 10.31 -6.26
CA LYS A 334 -27.11 11.56 -5.96
C LYS A 334 -26.34 12.53 -5.04
N ARG A 335 -25.58 12.02 -4.06
CA ARG A 335 -24.75 12.86 -3.16
C ARG A 335 -23.61 13.61 -3.88
N PHE A 336 -23.24 13.20 -5.09
CA PHE A 336 -22.11 13.72 -5.85
C PHE A 336 -22.52 14.61 -7.03
N GLU A 337 -23.81 14.95 -7.16
CA GLU A 337 -24.31 15.80 -8.26
C GLU A 337 -23.85 17.26 -8.12
N VAL A 338 -23.39 17.86 -9.23
CA VAL A 338 -22.93 19.25 -9.31
C VAL A 338 -23.76 20.01 -10.34
N LYS A 339 -24.13 21.24 -10.01
CA LYS A 339 -24.81 22.17 -10.93
C LYS A 339 -23.78 22.97 -11.74
N GLY A 340 -23.23 22.41 -12.84
CA GLY A 340 -22.27 23.14 -13.69
C GLY A 340 -21.71 22.37 -14.91
N PRO A 341 -21.21 23.08 -15.95
CA PRO A 341 -21.06 22.54 -17.31
C PRO A 341 -19.82 21.69 -17.59
N ALA A 342 -19.87 20.89 -18.67
CA ALA A 342 -18.93 19.81 -18.98
C ALA A 342 -17.75 20.15 -19.91
N GLY A 343 -16.60 19.47 -19.69
CA GLY A 343 -15.42 19.41 -20.55
C GLY A 343 -14.30 18.57 -19.89
N LYS A 344 -13.25 18.06 -20.54
CA LYS A 344 -12.83 17.96 -21.96
C LYS A 344 -11.94 16.69 -22.13
N LYS A 345 -11.69 16.23 -23.36
CA LYS A 345 -11.01 14.94 -23.66
C LYS A 345 -9.50 14.89 -23.31
N ARG A 346 -9.04 13.71 -22.85
CA ARG A 346 -7.64 13.35 -22.49
C ARG A 346 -6.81 12.86 -23.71
N LYS A 347 -5.47 12.91 -23.62
CA LYS A 347 -4.48 12.60 -24.67
C LYS A 347 -3.73 11.29 -24.37
N GLU A 348 -3.38 10.49 -25.39
CA GLU A 348 -2.81 9.12 -25.29
C GLU A 348 -1.26 9.10 -25.15
N ARG A 349 -0.71 7.96 -24.65
CA ARG A 349 0.72 7.63 -24.52
C ARG A 349 0.93 6.10 -24.65
N GLU A 350 2.17 5.66 -24.89
CA GLU A 350 2.62 4.35 -25.41
C GLU A 350 2.26 3.08 -24.59
N GLU A 351 2.34 1.92 -25.27
CA GLU A 351 1.48 0.73 -25.07
C GLU A 351 2.11 -0.46 -24.29
N ASP A 352 1.26 -1.20 -23.57
CA ASP A 352 1.53 -2.53 -22.97
C ASP A 352 0.33 -3.51 -23.09
N TYR A 353 0.42 -4.72 -22.51
CA TYR A 353 -0.68 -5.72 -22.58
C TYR A 353 -1.98 -5.22 -21.93
N ALA A 354 -1.91 -4.51 -20.80
CA ALA A 354 -3.09 -3.92 -20.18
C ALA A 354 -3.72 -2.85 -21.11
N SER A 355 -2.88 -2.08 -21.79
CA SER A 355 -3.29 -1.08 -22.80
C SER A 355 -4.03 -1.71 -24.00
N SER A 356 -3.67 -2.94 -24.39
CA SER A 356 -4.33 -3.68 -25.47
C SER A 356 -5.80 -4.00 -25.17
N LEU A 357 -6.13 -4.30 -23.90
CA LEU A 357 -7.52 -4.51 -23.45
C LEU A 357 -8.34 -3.22 -23.47
N LEU A 358 -7.73 -2.08 -23.15
CA LEU A 358 -8.40 -0.77 -23.13
C LEU A 358 -8.87 -0.31 -24.52
N ARG A 359 -8.18 -0.69 -25.59
CA ARG A 359 -8.58 -0.35 -26.98
C ARG A 359 -9.66 -1.26 -27.57
N GLY A 360 -9.93 -2.43 -26.99
CA GLY A 360 -10.64 -3.52 -27.65
C GLY A 360 -12.11 -3.26 -28.05
N LYS A 361 -12.83 -2.35 -27.38
CA LYS A 361 -14.28 -2.14 -27.60
C LYS A 361 -14.75 -0.69 -27.35
N GLY A 362 -14.54 0.22 -28.32
CA GLY A 362 -14.95 1.62 -28.14
C GLY A 362 -15.25 2.42 -29.41
N LYS A 363 -16.45 2.25 -29.99
CA LYS A 363 -17.05 3.32 -30.83
C LYS A 363 -17.40 4.48 -29.89
N LYS A 364 -16.60 5.55 -29.90
CA LYS A 364 -16.83 6.76 -29.08
C LYS A 364 -18.16 7.44 -29.50
N GLN A 365 -19.24 7.15 -28.79
CA GLN A 365 -20.56 7.75 -29.04
C GLN A 365 -20.52 9.24 -28.66
N LYS A 366 -21.17 10.11 -29.46
CA LYS A 366 -21.21 11.56 -29.19
C LYS A 366 -21.98 11.80 -27.88
N GLN A 367 -21.40 12.63 -26.99
CA GLN A 367 -22.12 13.13 -25.81
C GLN A 367 -23.37 13.90 -26.26
N THR A 368 -24.53 13.52 -25.71
CA THR A 368 -25.77 14.28 -25.81
C THR A 368 -25.73 15.46 -24.83
N ALA A 369 -26.19 16.62 -25.28
CA ALA A 369 -26.29 17.81 -24.42
C ALA A 369 -27.43 17.63 -23.39
N GLY A 370 -27.18 18.02 -22.13
CA GLY A 370 -28.17 17.96 -21.04
C GLY A 370 -27.89 16.97 -19.90
N ALA A 371 -26.73 16.29 -19.89
CA ALA A 371 -26.38 15.35 -18.82
C ALA A 371 -26.12 16.05 -17.46
N THR A 372 -26.61 15.44 -16.37
CA THR A 372 -26.25 15.79 -14.99
C THR A 372 -24.73 15.74 -14.82
N SER A 373 -24.15 16.81 -14.26
CA SER A 373 -22.73 16.83 -13.91
C SER A 373 -22.53 16.25 -12.52
N TYR A 374 -21.40 15.60 -12.31
CA TYR A 374 -21.00 15.05 -11.01
C TYR A 374 -19.68 15.71 -10.59
N MET A 375 -19.39 15.71 -9.29
CA MET A 375 -18.02 15.87 -8.79
C MET A 375 -17.11 14.87 -9.52
N PRO A 376 -15.78 15.07 -9.62
CA PRO A 376 -14.93 14.23 -10.45
C PRO A 376 -14.77 12.78 -9.96
N LEU A 377 -15.79 11.94 -10.15
CA LEU A 377 -15.82 10.53 -9.75
C LEU A 377 -14.73 9.68 -10.45
N VAL A 378 -14.19 10.19 -11.58
CA VAL A 378 -12.97 9.69 -12.25
C VAL A 378 -11.72 9.70 -11.38
N LYS A 379 -11.75 10.44 -10.28
CA LYS A 379 -10.66 10.59 -9.31
C LYS A 379 -10.85 9.67 -8.07
N ILE A 380 -11.88 8.81 -8.02
CA ILE A 380 -12.03 7.80 -6.95
C ILE A 380 -11.00 6.67 -7.15
N PRO A 381 -10.10 6.40 -6.17
CA PRO A 381 -9.12 5.34 -6.27
C PRO A 381 -9.77 3.94 -6.26
N PRO A 382 -9.40 3.04 -7.20
CA PRO A 382 -9.96 1.69 -7.26
C PRO A 382 -9.33 0.70 -6.26
N ALA A 383 -8.38 1.13 -5.44
CA ALA A 383 -7.64 0.27 -4.51
C ALA A 383 -7.06 1.05 -3.32
N SER A 384 -6.97 0.38 -2.17
CA SER A 384 -6.33 0.86 -0.93
C SER A 384 -4.79 0.75 -0.94
N ASN A 385 -4.16 0.62 -2.11
CA ASN A 385 -2.72 0.35 -2.26
C ASN A 385 -1.80 1.39 -1.57
N THR A 386 -2.27 2.63 -1.39
CA THR A 386 -1.57 3.67 -0.62
C THR A 386 -1.40 3.28 0.84
N VAL A 387 -2.39 2.60 1.43
CA VAL A 387 -2.38 2.16 2.83
C VAL A 387 -1.41 1.00 3.03
N GLU A 388 -1.42 0.01 2.13
CA GLU A 388 -0.46 -1.10 2.14
C GLU A 388 0.99 -0.62 1.96
N ARG A 389 1.21 0.40 1.12
CA ARG A 389 2.52 1.08 1.02
C ARG A 389 2.93 1.73 2.33
N LEU A 390 2.01 2.40 3.03
CA LEU A 390 2.29 2.93 4.37
C LEU A 390 2.69 1.81 5.33
N PHE A 391 1.93 0.71 5.41
CA PHE A 391 2.28 -0.41 6.30
C PHE A 391 3.64 -1.04 5.95
N SER A 392 4.02 -1.08 4.67
CA SER A 392 5.37 -1.47 4.26
C SER A 392 6.45 -0.50 4.78
N GLN A 393 6.21 0.81 4.75
CA GLN A 393 7.12 1.81 5.34
C GLN A 393 7.16 1.72 6.87
N CYS A 394 6.01 1.53 7.52
CA CYS A 394 5.89 1.35 8.97
C CYS A 394 6.70 0.16 9.50
N LYS A 395 6.72 -0.96 8.75
CA LYS A 395 7.56 -2.13 9.06
C LYS A 395 9.07 -1.82 9.07
N LEU A 396 9.52 -0.79 8.34
CA LEU A 396 10.91 -0.31 8.37
C LEU A 396 11.18 0.66 9.54
N VAL A 397 10.15 1.25 10.14
CA VAL A 397 10.24 2.13 11.31
C VAL A 397 10.18 1.31 12.60
N LEU A 398 9.24 0.38 12.72
CA LEU A 398 9.05 -0.51 13.87
C LEU A 398 9.95 -1.76 13.78
N THR A 399 11.26 -1.54 13.82
CA THR A 399 12.24 -2.64 13.94
C THR A 399 12.19 -3.28 15.34
N PRO A 400 12.76 -4.49 15.55
CA PRO A 400 12.85 -5.10 16.87
C PRO A 400 13.42 -4.18 17.97
N GLN A 401 14.39 -3.33 17.61
CA GLN A 401 15.05 -2.37 18.51
C GLN A 401 14.17 -1.14 18.82
N ARG A 402 13.08 -0.94 18.09
CA ARG A 402 12.15 0.19 18.20
C ARG A 402 10.76 -0.19 18.70
N ARG A 403 10.53 -1.46 19.08
CA ARG A 403 9.25 -1.93 19.65
C ARG A 403 8.81 -1.20 20.91
N ALA A 404 9.75 -0.63 21.67
CA ALA A 404 9.46 0.17 22.87
C ALA A 404 9.03 1.62 22.56
N MET A 405 8.90 2.00 21.28
CA MET A 405 8.36 3.30 20.89
C MET A 405 6.86 3.36 21.20
N LEU A 406 6.43 4.31 22.04
CA LEU A 406 5.01 4.51 22.34
C LEU A 406 4.21 4.75 21.05
N PRO A 407 2.99 4.19 20.90
CA PRO A 407 2.16 4.33 19.71
C PRO A 407 2.00 5.77 19.22
N VAL A 408 1.79 6.73 20.14
CA VAL A 408 1.68 8.16 19.82
C VAL A 408 2.92 8.73 19.11
N ASN A 409 4.14 8.36 19.52
CA ASN A 409 5.36 8.83 18.85
C ASN A 409 5.50 8.21 17.45
N PHE A 410 5.07 6.95 17.29
CA PHE A 410 5.10 6.24 16.03
C PHE A 410 4.07 6.81 15.03
N GLU A 411 2.84 7.09 15.49
CA GLU A 411 1.80 7.78 14.74
C GLU A 411 2.27 9.17 14.29
N GLN A 412 2.86 9.96 15.19
CA GLN A 412 3.46 11.26 14.88
C GLN A 412 4.50 11.17 13.74
N LEU A 413 5.42 10.19 13.82
CA LEU A 413 6.45 9.97 12.81
C LEU A 413 5.87 9.53 11.46
N ALA A 414 4.85 8.67 11.47
CA ALA A 414 4.16 8.24 10.26
C ALA A 414 3.40 9.40 9.61
N PHE A 415 2.66 10.18 10.39
CA PHE A 415 1.90 11.34 9.94
C PHE A 415 2.80 12.39 9.27
N LEU A 416 3.86 12.82 9.95
CA LEU A 416 4.82 13.79 9.39
C LEU A 416 5.56 13.25 8.16
N ARG A 417 5.84 11.95 8.10
CA ARG A 417 6.51 11.31 6.94
C ARG A 417 5.59 11.24 5.73
N VAL A 418 4.32 10.87 5.90
CA VAL A 418 3.37 10.77 4.78
C VAL A 418 2.96 12.15 4.28
N ASN A 419 2.65 13.07 5.18
CA ASN A 419 2.26 14.44 4.84
C ASN A 419 3.48 15.36 4.62
N ARG A 420 4.63 14.81 4.20
CA ARG A 420 5.91 15.54 4.04
C ARG A 420 5.86 16.71 3.07
N THR A 421 4.93 16.72 2.11
CA THR A 421 4.72 17.83 1.18
C THR A 421 3.95 19.01 1.78
N MET A 422 3.41 18.87 3.00
CA MET A 422 2.61 19.89 3.67
C MET A 422 3.40 20.73 4.67
N TRP A 423 4.68 20.40 4.92
CA TRP A 423 5.56 21.11 5.83
C TRP A 423 7.00 21.19 5.29
N ASP A 424 7.73 22.20 5.74
CA ASP A 424 9.08 22.52 5.32
C ASP A 424 9.87 23.23 6.43
N VAL A 425 11.02 23.82 6.08
CA VAL A 425 11.87 24.57 7.02
C VAL A 425 11.16 25.81 7.58
N THR A 426 10.28 26.47 6.80
CA THR A 426 9.51 27.62 7.29
C THR A 426 8.46 27.20 8.31
N THR A 427 7.84 26.04 8.10
CA THR A 427 6.89 25.42 9.03
C THR A 427 7.59 25.10 10.35
N VAL A 428 8.75 24.44 10.31
CA VAL A 428 9.58 24.14 11.49
C VAL A 428 9.95 25.42 12.24
N ALA A 429 10.47 26.43 11.53
CA ALA A 429 10.90 27.70 12.14
C ALA A 429 9.73 28.44 12.82
N SER A 430 8.54 28.42 12.22
CA SER A 430 7.36 29.06 12.81
C SER A 430 6.92 28.41 14.13
N VAL A 431 7.03 27.09 14.24
CA VAL A 431 6.73 26.35 15.48
C VAL A 431 7.78 26.65 16.54
N SER A 432 9.07 26.65 16.20
CA SER A 432 10.13 26.99 17.15
C SER A 432 10.06 28.44 17.66
N ALA A 433 9.57 29.38 16.85
CA ALA A 433 9.34 30.76 17.30
C ALA A 433 8.21 30.86 18.33
N GLU A 434 7.11 30.11 18.13
CA GLU A 434 5.99 29.99 19.08
C GLU A 434 6.38 29.28 20.40
N GLU A 435 7.54 28.61 20.45
CA GLU A 435 8.11 28.03 21.67
C GLU A 435 9.04 28.97 22.45
N THR A 436 9.35 30.16 21.91
CA THR A 436 10.26 31.14 22.53
C THR A 436 9.52 32.31 23.21
N LEU A 437 8.19 32.20 23.31
CA LEU A 437 7.26 33.04 24.07
C LEU A 437 6.63 32.21 25.20
#